data_AF-A0A5J6V580-F1
#
_entry.id   AF-A0A5J6V580-F1
#
_cell.length_a   1.000
_cell.length_b   1.000
_cell.length_c   1.000
_cell.angle_alpha   90.00
_cell.angle_beta   90.00
_cell.angle_gamma   90.00
#
_symmetry.space_group_name_H-M   'P 1'
#
loop_
_entity.id
_entity.type
_entity.pdbx_description
1 polymer ?
#
loop_
_entity_poly.entity_id
_entity_poly.type
_entity_poly.pdbx_seq_one_letter_code
_entity_poly.pdbx_strand_id
1 'polypeptide(L)'
;MIPAILVSLSVVAINISEVLTLLSDPGYLLMTLAAVLLAIVLAGVVGWLVRLHFIESAVSAGLGLADFGSSGDLAVLQASQRLNLLPFLSISSRIGGGLVLLTLSVLAPILL
;
A
#
# COMPACT_ATOMS: atom_id res chain seq x y z
N MET A 1 -12.32 -5.51 -19.45
CA MET A 1 -11.14 -4.72 -19.85
C MET A 1 -10.18 -4.45 -18.69
N ILE A 2 -10.68 -4.32 -17.45
CA ILE A 2 -9.86 -4.11 -16.24
C ILE A 2 -8.81 -5.22 -15.98
N PRO A 3 -9.11 -6.54 -16.17
CA PRO A 3 -8.12 -7.59 -15.91
C PRO A 3 -6.89 -7.54 -16.82
N ALA A 4 -7.08 -7.16 -18.10
CA ALA A 4 -5.99 -7.11 -19.07
C ALA A 4 -5.01 -5.96 -18.80
N ILE A 5 -5.52 -4.81 -18.34
CA ILE A 5 -4.70 -3.65 -17.98
C ILE A 5 -3.89 -3.95 -16.71
N LEU A 6 -4.48 -4.59 -15.70
CA LEU A 6 -3.81 -4.99 -14.46
C LEU A 6 -2.65 -5.96 -14.72
N VAL A 7 -2.87 -6.98 -15.55
CA VAL A 7 -1.81 -7.93 -15.94
C VAL A 7 -0.66 -7.22 -16.66
N SER A 8 -0.98 -6.27 -17.56
CA SER A 8 0.03 -5.51 -18.30
C SER A 8 0.85 -4.59 -17.40
N LEU A 9 0.20 -3.91 -16.44
CA LEU A 9 0.86 -2.99 -15.50
C LEU A 9 1.74 -3.75 -14.49
N SER A 10 1.29 -4.90 -14.00
CA SER A 10 2.07 -5.74 -13.09
C SER A 10 3.31 -6.34 -13.74
N VAL A 11 3.23 -6.76 -15.00
CA VAL A 11 4.41 -7.30 -15.73
C VAL A 11 5.43 -6.21 -16.05
N VAL A 12 5.00 -4.97 -16.29
CA VAL A 12 5.90 -3.85 -16.58
C VAL A 12 6.46 -3.20 -15.31
N ALA A 13 5.69 -3.13 -14.22
CA ALA A 13 6.10 -2.47 -12.99
C ALA A 13 6.98 -3.36 -12.08
N ILE A 14 6.90 -4.69 -12.21
CA ILE A 14 7.62 -5.64 -11.33
C ILE A 14 8.72 -6.34 -12.12
N ASN A 15 9.97 -5.93 -11.90
CA ASN A 15 11.14 -6.67 -12.37
C ASN A 15 11.40 -7.88 -11.46
N ILE A 16 11.00 -9.08 -11.89
CA ILE A 16 11.20 -10.33 -11.12
C ILE A 16 12.66 -10.54 -10.73
N SER A 17 13.61 -10.20 -11.60
CA SER A 17 15.05 -10.32 -11.31
C SER A 17 15.49 -9.42 -10.16
N GLU A 18 14.98 -8.20 -10.09
CA GLU A 18 15.30 -7.22 -9.05
C GLU A 18 14.62 -7.56 -7.73
N VAL A 19 13.37 -8.01 -7.78
CA VAL A 19 12.67 -8.55 -6.60
C VAL A 19 13.43 -9.73 -6.00
N LEU A 20 13.96 -10.63 -6.83
CA LEU A 20 14.69 -11.80 -6.34
C LEU A 20 16.03 -11.42 -5.65
N THR A 21 16.70 -10.38 -6.15
CA THR A 21 17.90 -9.83 -5.49
C THR A 21 17.54 -9.17 -4.16
N LEU A 22 16.47 -8.35 -4.12
CA LEU A 22 16.02 -7.67 -2.91
C LEU A 22 15.48 -8.63 -1.84
N LEU A 23 14.89 -9.76 -2.26
CA LEU A 23 14.46 -10.83 -1.36
C LEU A 23 15.64 -11.60 -0.75
N SER A 24 16.77 -11.67 -1.46
CA SER A 24 17.98 -12.33 -0.98
C SER A 24 18.73 -11.49 0.05
N ASP A 25 18.46 -10.18 0.11
CA ASP A 25 18.99 -9.27 1.12
C ASP A 25 18.12 -9.28 2.39
N PRO A 26 18.57 -9.91 3.49
CA PRO A 26 17.75 -10.06 4.70
C PRO A 26 17.41 -8.72 5.37
N GLY A 27 18.25 -7.69 5.18
CA GLY A 27 18.00 -6.35 5.72
C GLY A 27 16.81 -5.65 5.06
N TYR A 28 16.68 -5.76 3.73
CA TYR A 28 15.59 -5.14 3.00
C TYR A 28 14.25 -5.84 3.28
N LEU A 29 14.26 -7.18 3.36
CA LEU A 29 13.09 -7.96 3.73
C LEU A 29 12.56 -7.61 5.14
N LEU A 30 13.46 -7.40 6.10
CA LEU A 30 13.06 -7.07 7.47
C LEU A 30 12.50 -5.64 7.56
N MET A 31 13.11 -4.68 6.85
CA MET A 31 12.63 -3.29 6.77
C MET A 31 11.25 -3.20 6.13
N THR A 32 11.02 -3.92 5.02
CA THR A 32 9.72 -3.94 4.33
C THR A 32 8.63 -4.55 5.20
N LEU A 33 8.88 -5.69 5.86
CA LEU A 33 7.94 -6.28 6.81
C LEU A 33 7.63 -5.35 7.99
N ALA A 34 8.65 -4.71 8.56
CA ALA A 34 8.47 -3.76 9.65
C ALA A 34 7.63 -2.54 9.22
N ALA A 35 7.87 -2.00 8.02
CA ALA A 35 7.12 -0.87 7.48
C ALA A 35 5.63 -1.23 7.27
N VAL A 36 5.35 -2.41 6.71
CA VAL A 36 3.97 -2.89 6.50
C VAL A 36 3.26 -3.12 7.82
N LEU A 37 3.93 -3.74 8.81
CA LEU A 37 3.37 -3.94 10.15
C LEU A 37 3.09 -2.60 10.85
N LEU A 38 4.00 -1.64 10.75
CA LEU A 38 3.79 -0.29 11.29
C LEU A 38 2.61 0.40 10.61
N ALA A 39 2.49 0.32 9.28
CA ALA A 39 1.36 0.90 8.54
C ALA A 39 0.02 0.30 8.99
N ILE A 40 -0.06 -1.02 9.18
CA ILE A 40 -1.26 -1.69 9.70
C ILE A 40 -1.60 -1.20 11.11
N VAL A 41 -0.63 -1.17 12.01
CA VAL A 41 -0.86 -0.80 13.41
C VAL A 41 -1.25 0.67 13.53
N LEU A 42 -0.53 1.57 12.85
CA LEU A 42 -0.81 3.00 12.87
C LEU A 42 -2.17 3.31 12.25
N ALA A 43 -2.48 2.76 11.07
CA ALA A 43 -3.77 2.98 10.43
C ALA A 43 -4.93 2.38 11.25
N GLY A 44 -4.73 1.23 11.86
CA GLY A 44 -5.71 0.60 12.75
C GLY A 44 -5.97 1.44 14.01
N VAL A 45 -4.91 1.92 14.67
CA VAL A 45 -5.01 2.74 15.90
C VAL A 45 -5.65 4.10 15.59
N VAL A 46 -5.21 4.78 14.53
CA VAL A 46 -5.78 6.07 14.10
C VAL A 46 -7.24 5.89 13.70
N GLY A 47 -7.56 4.84 12.94
CA GLY A 47 -8.94 4.50 12.57
C GLY A 47 -9.83 4.26 13.79
N TRP A 48 -9.32 3.52 14.78
CA TRP A 48 -10.04 3.29 16.03
C TRP A 48 -10.33 4.59 16.79
N LEU A 49 -9.40 5.55 16.79
CA LEU A 49 -9.58 6.86 17.41
C LEU A 49 -10.71 7.67 16.76
N VAL A 50 -10.91 7.51 15.44
CA VAL A 50 -12.00 8.13 14.67
C VAL A 50 -13.30 7.30 14.74
N ARG A 51 -13.37 6.29 15.61
CA ARG A 51 -14.50 5.35 15.78
C ARG A 51 -14.78 4.46 14.56
N LEU A 52 -13.77 4.21 13.73
CA LEU A 52 -13.84 3.19 12.68
C LEU A 52 -13.42 1.81 13.22
N HIS A 53 -13.81 0.74 12.54
CA HIS A 53 -13.36 -0.61 12.90
C HIS A 53 -11.87 -0.75 12.60
N PHE A 54 -11.11 -1.17 13.61
CA PHE A 54 -9.65 -1.35 13.53
C PHE A 54 -9.23 -2.14 12.28
N ILE A 55 -9.91 -3.25 12.00
CA ILE A 55 -9.59 -4.15 10.88
C ILE A 55 -9.89 -3.49 9.53
N GLU A 56 -11.01 -2.77 9.42
CA GLU A 56 -11.40 -2.12 8.16
C GLU A 56 -10.50 -0.91 7.87
N SER A 57 -10.11 -0.16 8.90
CA SER A 57 -9.13 0.94 8.77
C SER A 57 -7.72 0.44 8.46
N ALA A 58 -7.28 -0.64 9.10
CA ALA A 58 -6.00 -1.27 8.79
C ALA A 58 -5.92 -1.76 7.33
N VAL A 59 -7.00 -2.35 6.81
CA VAL A 59 -7.04 -2.81 5.41
C VAL A 59 -7.14 -1.63 4.44
N SER A 60 -8.00 -0.65 4.72
CA SER A 60 -8.29 0.45 3.77
C SER A 60 -7.27 1.58 3.74
N ALA A 61 -6.70 1.96 4.88
CA ALA A 61 -5.74 3.06 4.99
C ALA A 61 -4.32 2.58 5.28
N GLY A 62 -4.15 1.38 5.85
CA GLY A 62 -2.82 0.80 6.10
C GLY A 62 -2.33 0.01 4.88
N LEU A 63 -2.90 -1.18 4.68
CA LEU A 63 -2.51 -2.08 3.59
C LEU A 63 -2.74 -1.48 2.21
N GLY A 64 -3.85 -0.75 2.00
CA GLY A 64 -4.13 -0.06 0.74
C GLY A 64 -3.14 1.06 0.38
N LEU A 65 -2.34 1.57 1.32
CA LEU A 65 -1.25 2.51 1.01
C LEU A 65 0.12 1.84 0.93
N ALA A 66 0.23 0.59 1.41
CA ALA A 66 1.46 -0.20 1.40
C ALA A 66 1.51 -1.18 0.22
N ASP A 67 0.51 -1.16 -0.65
CA ASP A 67 0.41 -2.04 -1.82
C ASP A 67 0.81 -1.32 -3.13
N PHE A 68 0.78 -2.07 -4.23
CA PHE A 68 1.11 -1.57 -5.56
C PHE A 68 -0.10 -0.89 -6.23
N GLY A 69 -0.52 0.24 -5.66
CA GLY A 69 -1.56 1.12 -6.21
C GLY A 69 -2.87 0.40 -6.53
N SER A 70 -3.60 0.85 -7.56
CA SER A 70 -4.95 0.30 -7.85
C SER A 70 -5.01 -1.18 -8.21
N SER A 71 -3.87 -1.79 -8.57
CA SER A 71 -3.76 -3.25 -8.77
C SER A 71 -3.58 -3.97 -7.43
N GLY A 72 -2.75 -3.41 -6.55
CA GLY A 72 -2.59 -3.85 -5.17
C GLY A 72 -3.89 -3.79 -4.39
N ASP A 73 -4.63 -2.69 -4.51
CA ASP A 73 -5.91 -2.46 -3.83
C ASP A 73 -6.87 -3.66 -4.02
N LEU A 74 -6.98 -4.14 -5.26
CA LEU A 74 -7.84 -5.27 -5.62
C LEU A 74 -7.32 -6.58 -5.04
N ALA A 75 -6.00 -6.81 -5.08
CA ALA A 75 -5.39 -8.02 -4.54
C ALA A 75 -5.57 -8.10 -3.00
N VAL A 76 -5.38 -6.99 -2.28
CA VAL A 76 -5.57 -6.92 -0.83
C VAL A 76 -7.05 -7.14 -0.45
N LEU A 77 -7.98 -6.54 -1.20
CA LEU A 77 -9.40 -6.72 -0.95
C LEU A 77 -9.92 -8.11 -1.29
N GLN A 78 -9.37 -8.73 -2.34
CA GLN A 78 -9.65 -10.13 -2.65
C GLN A 78 -9.08 -11.07 -1.57
N ALA A 79 -7.87 -10.82 -1.09
CA ALA A 79 -7.27 -11.61 -0.01
C ALA A 79 -8.05 -11.47 1.32
N SER A 80 -8.58 -10.29 1.61
CA SER A 80 -9.38 -10.02 2.82
C SER A 80 -10.87 -10.33 2.67
N GLN A 81 -11.34 -10.74 1.47
CA GLN A 81 -12.75 -11.02 1.15
C GLN A 81 -13.70 -9.83 1.45
N ARG A 82 -13.21 -8.58 1.28
CA ARG A 82 -13.95 -7.34 1.60
C ARG A 82 -14.02 -6.36 0.43
N LEU A 83 -14.49 -6.84 -0.72
CA LEU A 83 -14.63 -6.03 -1.94
C LEU A 83 -15.58 -4.81 -1.78
N ASN A 84 -16.41 -4.79 -0.73
CA ASN A 84 -17.24 -3.65 -0.38
C ASN A 84 -16.43 -2.39 0.00
N LEU A 85 -15.15 -2.53 0.35
CA LEU A 85 -14.27 -1.43 0.74
C LEU A 85 -13.48 -0.81 -0.43
N LEU A 86 -13.66 -1.32 -1.66
CA LEU A 86 -13.00 -0.83 -2.87
C LEU A 86 -13.08 0.69 -3.09
N PRO A 87 -14.24 1.36 -2.97
CA PRO A 87 -14.30 2.80 -3.15
C PRO A 87 -13.47 3.56 -2.09
N PHE A 88 -13.33 3.02 -0.88
CA PHE A 88 -12.52 3.65 0.16
C PHE A 88 -11.03 3.49 -0.11
N LEU A 89 -10.57 2.31 -0.54
CA LEU A 89 -9.18 2.14 -0.97
C LEU A 89 -8.84 3.04 -2.15
N SER A 90 -9.66 3.06 -3.21
CA SER A 90 -9.35 3.88 -4.38
C SER A 90 -9.26 5.38 -4.08
N ILE A 91 -10.03 5.88 -3.11
CA ILE A 91 -9.89 7.25 -2.61
C ILE A 91 -8.60 7.39 -1.79
N SER A 92 -8.34 6.45 -0.88
CA SER A 92 -7.14 6.40 -0.05
C SER A 92 -5.88 6.43 -0.91
N SER A 93 -5.74 5.53 -1.89
CA SER A 93 -4.55 5.41 -2.73
C SER A 93 -4.33 6.65 -3.60
N ARG A 94 -5.40 7.37 -3.97
CA ARG A 94 -5.30 8.60 -4.76
C ARG A 94 -4.92 9.81 -3.92
N ILE A 95 -5.59 10.04 -2.80
CA ILE A 95 -5.33 11.19 -1.92
C ILE A 95 -4.05 10.94 -1.10
N GLY A 96 -3.92 9.77 -0.50
CA GLY A 96 -2.76 9.34 0.27
C GLY A 96 -1.49 9.32 -0.58
N GLY A 97 -1.54 8.77 -1.79
CA GLY A 97 -0.42 8.86 -2.74
C GLY A 97 -0.02 10.29 -3.04
N GLY A 98 -0.99 11.19 -3.25
CA GLY A 98 -0.73 12.62 -3.41
C GLY A 98 -0.05 13.24 -2.18
N LEU A 99 -0.49 12.92 -0.97
CA LEU A 99 0.12 13.39 0.28
C LEU A 99 1.55 12.85 0.47
N VAL A 100 1.81 11.59 0.11
CA VAL A 100 3.15 11.01 0.13
C VAL A 100 4.08 11.74 -0.84
N LEU A 101 3.62 12.06 -2.05
CA LEU A 101 4.42 12.82 -3.01
C LEU A 101 4.67 14.26 -2.55
N LEU A 102 3.68 14.91 -1.95
CA LEU A 102 3.84 16.26 -1.38
C LEU A 102 4.84 16.26 -0.23
N THR A 103 4.72 15.33 0.71
CA THR A 103 5.66 15.20 1.84
C THR A 103 7.07 14.88 1.36
N LEU A 104 7.21 13.98 0.38
CA LEU A 104 8.50 13.69 -0.24
C LEU A 104 9.09 14.92 -0.93
N SER A 105 8.29 15.71 -1.63
CA SER A 105 8.75 16.92 -2.33
C SER A 105 9.26 18.00 -1.37
N VAL A 106 8.64 18.10 -0.18
CA VAL A 106 9.08 19.03 0.87
C VAL A 106 10.31 18.51 1.61
N LEU A 107 10.41 17.19 1.80
CA LEU A 107 11.50 16.57 2.55
C LEU A 107 12.77 16.37 1.71
N ALA A 108 12.62 16.12 0.40
CA ALA A 108 13.72 15.94 -0.53
C ALA A 108 14.80 17.03 -0.42
N PRO A 109 14.50 18.35 -0.50
CA PRO A 109 15.52 19.39 -0.40
C PRO A 109 16.15 19.57 1.00
N ILE A 110 15.63 18.90 2.03
CA ILE A 110 16.19 18.95 3.39
C ILE A 110 17.19 17.80 3.60
N LEU A 111 16.99 16.68 2.91
CA LEU A 111 17.79 15.46 3.06
C LEU A 111 18.87 15.30 1.97
N LEU A 112 18.64 15.87 0.79
CA LEU A 112 19.58 15.96 -0.35
C LEU A 112 20.28 17.31 -0.37
#